data_AF-A0A0B2QAL8-F1
#
_entry.id   AF-A0A0B2QAL8-F1
#
_cell.length_a   1.000
_cell.length_b   1.000
_cell.length_c   1.000
_cell.angle_alpha   90.00
_cell.angle_beta   90.00
_cell.angle_gamma   90.00
#
_symmetry.space_group_name_H-M   'P 1'
#
loop_
_entity.id
_entity.type
_entity.pdbx_description
1 polymer ?
#
loop_
_entity_poly.entity_id
_entity_poly.type
_entity_poly.pdbx_seq_one_letter_code
_entity_poly.pdbx_strand_id
1 'polypeptide(L)'
;MTTNLVELINSVLKKSANRCASKINISNALFNKRGREDITILASSQVYTQVLNKAIEDAYRKTNTHTILEFNQCGTWFLIQEIINPREVRPAGDFTIRLDEKWCDCDKFQKLHMSCSHVVVSCKHVHHEYKNYIHPVYTLKSVSNIYI
;
A
#
# COMPACT_ATOMS: atom_id res chain seq x y z
N MET A 1 8.52 0.47 -54.39
CA MET A 1 8.88 -0.57 -53.41
C MET A 1 8.15 -0.27 -52.11
N THR A 2 7.02 -0.92 -51.88
CA THR A 2 6.23 -0.79 -50.65
C THR A 2 6.72 -1.84 -49.66
N THR A 3 7.60 -1.45 -48.75
CA THR A 3 7.97 -2.29 -47.61
C THR A 3 6.70 -2.63 -46.84
N ASN A 4 6.33 -3.90 -46.88
CA ASN A 4 5.14 -4.44 -46.26
C ASN A 4 5.23 -4.18 -44.75
N LEU A 5 4.19 -3.58 -44.17
CA LEU A 5 4.10 -3.24 -42.75
C LEU A 5 4.44 -4.44 -41.85
N VAL A 6 4.12 -5.65 -42.32
CA VAL A 6 4.39 -6.92 -41.65
C VAL A 6 5.90 -7.21 -41.54
N GLU A 7 6.70 -6.85 -42.55
CA GLU A 7 8.16 -7.02 -42.51
C GLU A 7 8.82 -6.02 -41.56
N LEU A 8 8.30 -4.79 -41.50
CA LEU A 8 8.78 -3.77 -40.55
C LEU A 8 8.55 -4.24 -39.11
N ILE A 9 7.34 -4.71 -38.80
CA ILE A 9 6.97 -5.24 -37.48
C ILE A 9 7.81 -6.47 -37.13
N ASN A 10 8.01 -7.41 -38.07
CA ASN A 10 8.84 -8.58 -37.84
C ASN A 10 10.32 -8.24 -37.61
N SER A 11 10.85 -7.20 -38.26
CA SER A 11 12.24 -6.77 -38.06
C SER A 11 12.48 -6.16 -36.67
N VAL A 12 11.50 -5.41 -36.16
CA VAL A 12 11.52 -4.79 -34.82
C VAL A 12 11.40 -5.87 -33.75
N LEU A 13 10.50 -6.83 -33.93
CA LEU A 13 10.32 -7.98 -33.03
C LEU A 13 11.56 -8.89 -33.01
N LYS A 14 12.20 -9.13 -34.18
CA LYS A 14 13.46 -9.88 -34.24
C LYS A 14 14.62 -9.13 -33.57
N LYS A 15 14.68 -7.79 -33.66
CA LYS A 15 15.69 -6.97 -32.97
C LYS A 15 15.49 -6.91 -31.45
N SER A 16 14.24 -6.92 -30.96
CA SER A 16 13.95 -6.90 -29.52
C SER A 16 14.17 -8.27 -28.85
N ALA A 17 13.93 -9.37 -29.57
CA ALA A 17 14.18 -10.73 -29.08
C ALA A 17 15.65 -11.03 -28.74
N ASN A 18 16.60 -10.35 -29.39
CA ASN A 18 18.04 -10.57 -29.19
C ASN A 18 18.68 -9.77 -28.04
N ARG A 19 17.94 -8.93 -27.30
CA ARG A 19 18.53 -8.05 -26.28
C ARG A 19 18.11 -8.27 -24.82
N CYS A 20 17.13 -9.12 -24.52
CA CYS A 20 16.95 -9.77 -23.20
C CYS A 20 15.66 -10.62 -23.18
N ALA A 21 15.67 -11.80 -23.80
CA ALA A 21 14.58 -12.77 -23.67
C ALA A 21 14.37 -13.23 -22.20
N SER A 22 15.41 -13.15 -21.37
CA SER A 22 15.34 -13.48 -19.93
C SER A 22 14.49 -12.48 -19.13
N LYS A 23 14.65 -11.16 -19.34
CA LYS A 23 13.90 -10.15 -18.57
C LYS A 23 12.41 -10.12 -18.90
N ILE A 24 12.04 -10.30 -20.18
CA ILE A 24 10.63 -10.29 -20.61
C ILE A 24 9.89 -11.52 -20.08
N ASN A 25 10.50 -12.70 -20.15
CA ASN A 25 9.89 -13.92 -19.63
C ASN A 25 9.74 -13.91 -18.11
N ILE A 26 10.71 -13.35 -17.37
CA ILE A 26 10.59 -13.18 -15.91
C ILE A 26 9.45 -12.21 -15.59
N SER A 27 9.33 -11.10 -16.31
CA SER A 27 8.25 -10.14 -16.12
C SER A 27 6.87 -10.75 -16.39
N ASN A 28 6.73 -11.50 -17.48
CA ASN A 28 5.45 -12.15 -17.83
C ASN A 28 5.10 -13.28 -16.85
N ALA A 29 6.09 -14.06 -16.41
CA ALA A 29 5.88 -15.10 -15.41
C ALA A 29 5.47 -14.51 -14.04
N LEU A 30 6.09 -13.40 -13.63
CA LEU A 30 5.74 -12.67 -12.42
C LEU A 30 4.34 -12.05 -12.52
N PHE A 31 4.00 -11.46 -13.67
CA PHE A 31 2.67 -10.88 -13.90
C PHE A 31 1.58 -11.94 -13.88
N ASN A 32 1.80 -13.08 -14.53
CA ASN A 32 0.86 -14.22 -14.52
C ASN A 32 0.74 -14.87 -13.14
N LYS A 33 1.83 -14.94 -12.38
CA LYS A 33 1.80 -15.44 -10.99
C LYS A 33 0.97 -14.49 -10.12
N ARG A 34 1.21 -13.18 -10.24
CA ARG A 34 0.49 -12.15 -9.47
C ARG A 34 -0.98 -12.08 -9.85
N GLY A 35 -1.31 -12.15 -11.15
CA GLY A 35 -2.70 -12.23 -11.61
C GLY A 35 -3.44 -13.46 -11.07
N ARG A 36 -2.78 -14.63 -10.98
CA ARG A 36 -3.38 -15.83 -10.35
C ARG A 36 -3.56 -15.70 -8.84
N GLU A 37 -2.60 -15.09 -8.15
CA GLU A 37 -2.73 -14.78 -6.72
C GLU A 37 -3.91 -13.82 -6.47
N ASP A 38 -4.04 -12.78 -7.29
CA ASP A 38 -5.12 -11.79 -7.22
C ASP A 38 -6.50 -12.42 -7.51
N ILE A 39 -6.61 -13.34 -8.49
CA ILE A 39 -7.84 -14.12 -8.77
C ILE A 39 -8.21 -15.03 -7.59
N THR A 40 -7.22 -15.65 -6.94
CA THR A 40 -7.45 -16.51 -5.77
C THR A 40 -7.89 -15.70 -4.55
N ILE A 41 -7.37 -14.48 -4.40
CA ILE A 41 -7.76 -13.53 -3.34
C ILE A 41 -9.18 -13.00 -3.56
N LEU A 42 -9.60 -12.73 -4.80
CA LEU A 42 -10.98 -12.33 -5.13
C LEU A 42 -12.01 -13.39 -4.71
N ALA A 43 -11.66 -14.69 -4.80
CA ALA A 43 -12.52 -15.77 -4.33
C ALA A 43 -12.65 -15.87 -2.79
N SER A 44 -11.78 -15.18 -2.03
CA SER A 44 -11.69 -15.28 -0.57
C SER A 44 -12.51 -14.23 0.20
N SER A 45 -13.40 -13.50 -0.46
CA SER A 45 -14.20 -12.39 0.13
C SER A 45 -13.36 -11.28 0.78
N GLN A 46 -12.07 -11.19 0.48
CA GLN A 46 -11.21 -10.12 0.97
C GLN A 46 -11.55 -8.80 0.28
N VAL A 47 -11.57 -7.70 1.05
CA VAL A 47 -11.87 -6.36 0.52
C VAL A 47 -10.59 -5.66 0.01
N TYR A 48 -9.44 -6.01 0.59
CA TYR A 48 -8.15 -5.36 0.38
C TYR A 48 -7.08 -6.35 -0.08
N THR A 49 -6.04 -5.83 -0.76
CA THR A 49 -4.87 -6.62 -1.17
C THR A 49 -4.15 -7.27 0.04
N GLN A 50 -3.54 -8.43 -0.17
CA GLN A 50 -2.79 -9.15 0.88
C GLN A 50 -1.65 -8.30 1.48
N VAL A 51 -0.97 -7.50 0.65
CA VAL A 51 0.09 -6.58 1.08
C VAL A 51 -0.46 -5.55 2.06
N LEU A 52 -1.63 -4.98 1.76
CA LEU A 52 -2.29 -4.02 2.65
C LEU A 52 -2.76 -4.69 3.95
N ASN A 53 -3.38 -5.88 3.87
CA ASN A 53 -3.84 -6.61 5.07
C ASN A 53 -2.69 -6.85 6.05
N LYS A 54 -1.55 -7.34 5.54
CA LYS A 54 -0.36 -7.55 6.37
C LYS A 54 0.17 -6.24 6.98
N ALA A 55 0.18 -5.16 6.21
CA ALA A 55 0.63 -3.86 6.69
C ALA A 55 -0.31 -3.28 7.76
N ILE A 56 -1.62 -3.51 7.64
CA ILE A 56 -2.63 -3.15 8.64
C ILE A 56 -2.45 -3.99 9.91
N GLU A 57 -2.28 -5.30 9.81
CA GLU A 57 -2.02 -6.18 10.96
C GLU A 57 -0.76 -5.75 11.72
N ASP A 58 0.30 -5.39 10.98
CA ASP A 58 1.52 -4.85 11.58
C ASP A 58 1.28 -3.49 12.26
N ALA A 59 0.51 -2.60 11.66
CA ALA A 59 0.11 -1.33 12.27
C ALA A 59 -0.70 -1.54 13.55
N TYR A 60 -1.62 -2.52 13.54
CA TYR A 60 -2.42 -2.93 14.69
C TYR A 60 -1.57 -3.48 15.83
N ARG A 61 -0.65 -4.39 15.53
CA ARG A 61 0.23 -4.97 16.55
C ARG A 61 1.07 -3.91 17.25
N LYS A 62 1.45 -2.86 16.51
CA LYS A 62 2.24 -1.75 17.03
C LYS A 62 1.43 -0.80 17.92
N THR A 63 0.10 -0.77 17.87
CA THR A 63 -0.67 0.19 18.69
C THR A 63 -0.38 0.09 20.18
N ASN A 64 0.04 -1.09 20.66
CA ASN A 64 0.39 -1.32 22.07
C ASN A 64 1.69 -0.62 22.50
N THR A 65 2.51 -0.13 21.58
CA THR A 65 3.73 0.64 21.86
C THR A 65 3.50 2.15 21.83
N HIS A 66 2.25 2.59 21.61
CA HIS A 66 1.89 3.99 21.45
C HIS A 66 1.07 4.48 22.63
N THR A 67 1.40 5.67 23.11
CA THR A 67 0.65 6.36 24.17
C THR A 67 0.20 7.72 23.66
N ILE A 68 -1.08 8.05 23.82
CA ILE A 68 -1.60 9.38 23.46
C ILE A 68 -1.22 10.33 24.59
N LEU A 69 -0.44 11.37 24.27
CA LEU A 69 -0.05 12.42 25.22
C LEU A 69 -1.09 13.54 25.25
N GLU A 70 -1.51 14.00 24.06
CA GLU A 70 -2.46 15.09 23.92
C GLU A 70 -3.46 14.81 22.81
N PHE A 71 -4.68 15.33 22.97
CA PHE A 71 -5.75 15.21 22.00
C PHE A 71 -6.62 16.47 22.00
N ASN A 72 -6.87 17.01 20.81
CA ASN A 72 -7.79 18.13 20.59
C ASN A 72 -8.98 17.66 19.72
N GLN A 73 -10.18 17.71 20.32
CA GLN A 73 -11.44 17.30 19.68
C GLN A 73 -11.82 18.16 18.47
N CYS A 74 -11.51 19.46 18.47
CA CYS A 74 -11.94 20.38 17.41
C CYS A 74 -11.13 20.17 16.11
N GLY A 75 -9.88 19.74 16.21
CA GLY A 75 -9.00 19.52 15.05
C GLY A 75 -8.71 18.05 14.76
N THR A 76 -9.29 17.11 15.51
CA THR A 76 -8.89 15.68 15.49
C THR A 76 -7.37 15.50 15.50
N TRP A 77 -6.72 16.35 16.29
CA TRP A 77 -5.27 16.47 16.38
C TRP A 77 -4.80 15.64 17.57
N PHE A 78 -3.71 14.89 17.39
CA PHE A 78 -3.14 14.04 18.42
C PHE A 78 -1.64 14.21 18.48
N LEU A 79 -1.11 14.18 19.71
CA LEU A 79 0.29 13.92 19.98
C LEU A 79 0.43 12.51 20.54
N ILE A 80 1.17 11.66 19.83
CA ILE A 80 1.38 10.26 20.21
C ILE A 80 2.86 10.02 20.45
N GLN A 81 3.17 9.48 21.63
CA GLN A 81 4.48 8.97 21.94
C GLN A 81 4.60 7.50 21.51
N GLU A 82 5.59 7.22 20.68
CA GLU A 82 5.99 5.86 20.30
C GLU A 82 7.18 5.42 21.17
N ILE A 83 7.02 4.34 21.93
CA ILE A 83 8.10 3.74 22.72
C ILE A 83 9.00 2.91 21.79
N ILE A 84 10.31 2.85 22.11
CA ILE A 84 11.33 2.19 21.28
C ILE A 84 10.89 0.77 20.94
N ASN A 85 10.69 0.51 19.65
CA ASN A 85 10.53 -0.84 19.12
C ASN A 85 11.91 -1.34 18.67
N PRO A 86 12.51 -2.35 19.33
CA PRO A 86 13.83 -2.88 18.96
C PRO A 86 13.91 -3.44 17.53
N ARG A 87 12.76 -3.65 16.88
CA ARG A 87 12.63 -4.16 15.50
C ARG A 87 12.58 -3.05 14.45
N GLU A 88 12.49 -1.78 14.85
CA GLU A 88 12.43 -0.66 13.92
C GLU A 88 13.70 0.16 13.94
N VAL A 89 14.10 0.60 12.74
CA VAL A 89 15.28 1.46 12.53
C VAL A 89 15.01 2.89 13.02
N ARG A 90 13.74 3.28 13.15
CA ARG A 90 13.37 4.64 13.59
C ARG A 90 13.42 4.71 15.12
N PRO A 91 14.07 5.73 15.70
CA PRO A 91 14.05 5.96 17.13
C PRO A 91 12.65 6.30 17.62
N ALA A 92 12.37 5.97 18.89
CA ALA A 92 11.21 6.46 19.62
C ALA A 92 11.12 7.98 19.54
N GLY A 93 9.89 8.47 19.56
CA GLY A 93 9.63 9.90 19.50
C GLY A 93 8.16 10.22 19.63
N ASP A 94 7.89 11.51 19.67
CA ASP A 94 6.54 12.04 19.68
C ASP A 94 6.14 12.38 18.24
N PHE A 95 4.92 12.02 17.89
CA PHE A 95 4.37 12.10 16.55
C PHE A 95 3.05 12.85 16.56
N THR A 96 2.94 13.82 15.66
CA THR A 96 1.72 14.57 15.46
C THR A 96 0.86 13.94 14.38
N ILE A 97 -0.45 13.89 14.63
CA ILE A 97 -1.45 13.36 13.70
C ILE A 97 -2.57 14.37 13.56
N ARG A 98 -3.03 14.56 12.34
CA ARG A 98 -4.22 15.36 11.99
C ARG A 98 -5.12 14.49 11.12
N LEU A 99 -6.15 13.90 11.73
CA LEU A 99 -6.98 12.90 11.05
C LEU A 99 -7.82 13.53 9.93
N ASP A 100 -8.35 14.73 10.16
CA ASP A 100 -9.06 15.57 9.19
C ASP A 100 -8.25 15.83 7.91
N GLU A 101 -6.97 16.14 8.06
CA GLU A 101 -6.03 16.41 6.97
C GLU A 101 -5.39 15.14 6.40
N LYS A 102 -5.72 13.96 6.95
CA LYS A 102 -5.09 12.67 6.61
C LYS A 102 -3.56 12.75 6.66
N TRP A 103 -3.02 13.32 7.75
CA TRP A 103 -1.60 13.62 7.88
C TRP A 103 -1.00 13.09 9.18
N CYS A 104 0.26 12.68 9.13
CA CYS A 104 1.03 12.15 10.26
C CYS A 104 2.55 12.39 10.08
N ASP A 105 3.25 12.84 11.13
CA ASP A 105 4.71 13.08 11.14
C ASP A 105 5.57 11.85 10.78
N CYS A 106 4.96 10.68 10.75
CA CYS A 106 5.66 9.46 10.38
C CYS A 106 5.91 9.30 8.87
N ASP A 107 5.36 10.19 8.03
CA ASP A 107 5.32 10.17 6.56
C ASP A 107 4.63 8.96 5.91
N LYS A 108 4.55 7.82 6.61
CA LYS A 108 4.00 6.57 6.05
C LYS A 108 2.55 6.76 5.60
N PHE A 109 1.77 7.55 6.35
CA PHE A 109 0.37 7.79 6.04
C PHE A 109 0.20 8.49 4.68
N GLN A 110 1.01 9.51 4.43
CA GLN A 110 0.96 10.32 3.22
C GLN A 110 1.59 9.58 2.04
N LYS A 111 2.73 8.92 2.24
CA LYS A 111 3.49 8.25 1.17
C LYS A 111 2.83 6.95 0.69
N LEU A 112 2.22 6.20 1.61
CA LEU A 112 1.61 4.90 1.31
C LEU A 112 0.09 4.98 1.20
N HIS A 113 -0.51 6.15 1.44
CA HIS A 113 -1.97 6.34 1.38
C HIS A 113 -2.76 5.27 2.16
N MET A 114 -2.23 4.84 3.29
CA MET A 114 -2.79 3.82 4.17
C MET A 114 -2.63 4.22 5.64
N SER A 115 -3.53 3.74 6.49
CA SER A 115 -3.52 4.00 7.93
C SER A 115 -2.26 3.42 8.57
N CYS A 116 -1.39 4.28 9.12
CA CYS A 116 -0.25 3.87 9.92
C CYS A 116 -0.67 3.55 11.37
N SER A 117 0.24 3.00 12.19
CA SER A 117 -0.05 2.65 13.60
C SER A 117 -0.60 3.82 14.41
N HIS A 118 -0.03 5.00 14.22
CA HIS A 118 -0.48 6.27 14.78
C HIS A 118 -1.97 6.54 14.47
N VAL A 119 -2.36 6.45 13.20
CA VAL A 119 -3.75 6.65 12.76
C VAL A 119 -4.67 5.60 13.39
N VAL A 120 -4.25 4.34 13.48
CA VAL A 120 -5.06 3.27 14.09
C VAL A 120 -5.31 3.55 15.58
N VAL A 121 -4.30 4.00 16.33
CA VAL A 121 -4.42 4.39 17.75
C VAL A 121 -5.36 5.58 17.91
N SER A 122 -5.18 6.63 17.12
CA SER A 122 -6.06 7.81 17.15
C SER A 122 -7.51 7.43 16.81
N CYS A 123 -7.73 6.63 15.77
CA CYS A 123 -9.05 6.14 15.39
C CYS A 123 -9.71 5.35 16.51
N LYS A 124 -8.96 4.48 17.20
CA LYS A 124 -9.46 3.74 18.36
C LYS A 124 -9.88 4.68 19.50
N HIS A 125 -9.15 5.77 19.72
CA HIS A 125 -9.47 6.75 20.76
C HIS A 125 -10.78 7.51 20.49
N VAL A 126 -11.04 7.89 19.24
CA VAL A 126 -12.27 8.62 18.85
C VAL A 126 -13.36 7.71 18.29
N HIS A 127 -13.23 6.39 18.43
CA HIS A 127 -14.18 5.40 17.90
C HIS A 127 -14.46 5.52 16.39
N HIS A 128 -13.47 5.97 15.61
CA HIS A 128 -13.55 6.00 14.16
C HIS A 128 -13.02 4.69 13.56
N GLU A 129 -13.59 4.28 12.42
CA GLU A 129 -13.07 3.16 11.65
C GLU A 129 -11.81 3.59 10.89
N TYR A 130 -10.66 3.01 11.23
CA TYR A 130 -9.36 3.32 10.59
C TYR A 130 -9.36 3.03 9.08
N LYS A 131 -10.24 2.13 8.59
CA LYS A 131 -10.38 1.83 7.16
C LYS A 131 -10.84 3.03 6.34
N ASN A 132 -11.52 4.00 6.96
CA ASN A 132 -11.94 5.24 6.29
C ASN A 132 -10.76 6.11 5.84
N TYR A 133 -9.55 5.84 6.35
CA TYR A 133 -8.32 6.53 6.03
C TYR A 133 -7.43 5.75 5.04
N ILE A 134 -7.89 4.62 4.52
CA ILE A 134 -7.21 3.85 3.48
C ILE A 134 -7.67 4.33 2.10
N HIS A 135 -6.72 4.55 1.20
CA HIS A 135 -7.06 4.97 -0.15
C HIS A 135 -7.73 3.85 -0.99
N PRO A 136 -8.78 4.15 -1.78
CA PRO A 136 -9.53 3.15 -2.54
C PRO A 136 -8.73 2.32 -3.55
N VAL A 137 -7.53 2.77 -3.94
CA VAL A 137 -6.61 2.04 -4.84
C VAL A 137 -6.25 0.65 -4.31
N TYR A 138 -6.31 0.46 -2.99
CA TYR A 138 -6.00 -0.82 -2.37
C TYR A 138 -7.18 -1.79 -2.26
N THR A 139 -8.37 -1.37 -2.70
CA THR A 139 -9.52 -2.28 -2.80
C THR A 139 -9.32 -3.24 -3.97
N LEU A 140 -9.74 -4.50 -3.80
CA LEU A 140 -9.60 -5.48 -4.88
C LEU A 140 -10.34 -5.05 -6.15
N LYS A 141 -11.46 -4.34 -6.02
CA LYS A 141 -12.21 -3.76 -7.15
C LYS A 141 -11.34 -2.85 -8.02
N SER A 142 -10.52 -1.99 -7.39
CA SER A 142 -9.59 -1.11 -8.11
C SER A 142 -8.48 -1.90 -8.81
N VAL A 143 -7.99 -2.96 -8.18
CA VAL A 143 -6.93 -3.81 -8.76
C VAL A 143 -7.46 -4.63 -9.94
N SER A 144 -8.65 -5.23 -9.82
CA SER A 144 -9.27 -5.99 -10.90
C SER A 144 -9.49 -5.17 -12.16
N ASN A 145 -9.85 -3.88 -12.03
CA ASN A 145 -10.02 -2.97 -13.17
C ASN A 145 -8.72 -2.70 -13.96
N ILE A 146 -7.54 -2.98 -13.40
CA ILE A 146 -6.25 -2.81 -14.10
C ILE A 146 -5.96 -4.01 -15.02
N TYR A 147 -6.55 -5.17 -14.74
CA TYR A 147 -6.29 -6.42 -15.46
C TYR A 147 -7.42 -6.84 -16.42
N ILE A 148 -8.40 -5.97 -16.65
CA ILE A 148 -9.47 -6.16 -17.65
C ILE A 148 -9.09 -5.49 -18.97
#